data_AF-A0A1F5SYQ6-F1
#
_entry.id   AF-A0A1F5SYQ6-F1
#
_cell.length_a   1.000
_cell.length_b   1.000
_cell.length_c   1.000
_cell.angle_alpha   90.00
_cell.angle_beta   90.00
_cell.angle_gamma   90.00
#
_symmetry.space_group_name_H-M   'P 1'
#
loop_
_entity.id
_entity.type
_entity.pdbx_description
1 polymer ?
#
loop_
_entity_poly.entity_id
_entity_poly.type
_entity_poly.pdbx_seq_one_letter_code
_entity_poly.pdbx_strand_id
1 'polypeptide(L)'
;MQTKDQKMRQSKKWDIAVDKENTEKLKKIIVKYGWPIRKLVGVEGETATWLIAQHADHDVSFQEKCLKLMAENNSPKNLIAMLTDRVLINQGKKQKFGTQFYQDDFGIVVPRPIIDQKNLDKRRSKYGLIPFEEYRKIMQSKK
;
A
#
# COMPACT_ATOMS: atom_id res chain seq x y z
N MET A 1 -19.96 3.30 1.01
CA MET A 1 -18.72 4.05 1.35
C MET A 1 -17.50 3.65 0.50
N GLN A 2 -17.57 2.59 -0.33
CA GLN A 2 -16.52 2.19 -1.30
C GLN A 2 -16.48 3.04 -2.59
N THR A 3 -17.53 3.81 -2.88
CA THR A 3 -17.81 4.38 -4.22
C THR A 3 -17.06 5.66 -4.59
N LYS A 4 -16.58 6.46 -3.63
CA LYS A 4 -15.95 7.77 -3.95
C LYS A 4 -14.44 7.67 -4.23
N ASP A 5 -13.74 6.77 -3.53
CA ASP A 5 -12.31 6.52 -3.76
C ASP A 5 -12.05 5.76 -5.06
N GLN A 6 -12.93 4.79 -5.38
CA GLN A 6 -12.89 4.11 -6.66
C GLN A 6 -13.14 5.09 -7.82
N LYS A 7 -14.01 6.09 -7.63
CA LYS A 7 -14.24 7.19 -8.60
C LYS A 7 -13.07 8.16 -8.73
N MET A 8 -12.38 8.49 -7.63
CA MET A 8 -11.16 9.32 -7.65
C MET A 8 -10.01 8.64 -8.42
N ARG A 9 -9.86 7.32 -8.29
CA ARG A 9 -8.88 6.53 -9.08
C ARG A 9 -9.29 6.33 -10.54
N GLN A 10 -10.57 6.50 -10.86
CA GLN A 10 -11.06 6.57 -12.24
C GLN A 10 -10.91 7.96 -12.86
N SER A 11 -10.37 8.95 -12.13
CA SER A 11 -9.97 10.21 -12.74
C SER A 11 -8.79 9.97 -13.71
N LYS A 12 -8.70 10.79 -14.77
CA LYS A 12 -7.71 10.72 -15.88
C LYS A 12 -6.21 10.71 -15.48
N LYS A 13 -5.89 10.61 -14.20
CA LYS A 13 -4.53 10.63 -13.63
C LYS A 13 -3.97 9.23 -13.36
N TRP A 14 -4.80 8.18 -13.42
CA TRP A 14 -4.40 6.80 -13.12
C TRP A 14 -4.98 5.83 -14.16
N ASP A 15 -4.11 5.05 -14.82
CA ASP A 15 -4.54 4.09 -15.84
C ASP A 15 -4.66 2.68 -15.26
N ILE A 16 -5.89 2.27 -14.98
CA ILE A 16 -6.19 0.92 -14.47
C ILE A 16 -5.75 -0.19 -15.45
N ALA A 17 -5.64 0.09 -16.75
CA ALA A 17 -5.15 -0.88 -17.72
C ALA A 17 -3.66 -1.16 -17.50
N VAL A 18 -2.87 -0.11 -17.24
CA VAL A 18 -1.44 -0.23 -16.91
C VAL A 18 -1.24 -0.99 -15.60
N ASP A 19 -2.04 -0.72 -14.57
CA ASP A 19 -1.96 -1.46 -13.30
C ASP A 19 -2.27 -2.95 -13.48
N LYS A 20 -3.28 -3.29 -14.29
CA LYS A 20 -3.62 -4.67 -14.64
C LYS A 20 -2.49 -5.35 -15.40
N GLU A 21 -1.95 -4.70 -16.43
CA GLU A 21 -0.85 -5.25 -17.22
C GLU A 21 0.39 -5.50 -16.35
N ASN A 22 0.76 -4.54 -15.50
CA ASN A 22 1.86 -4.67 -14.56
C ASN A 22 1.63 -5.79 -13.55
N THR A 23 0.40 -5.92 -13.05
CA THR A 23 0.00 -7.01 -12.14
C THR A 23 0.19 -8.37 -12.80
N GLU A 24 -0.23 -8.54 -14.06
CA GLU A 24 -0.05 -9.79 -14.79
C GLU A 24 1.42 -10.11 -15.09
N LYS A 25 2.23 -9.09 -15.41
CA LYS A 25 3.69 -9.26 -15.54
C LYS A 25 4.32 -9.71 -14.22
N LEU A 26 3.96 -9.08 -13.11
CA LEU A 26 4.51 -9.43 -11.80
C LEU A 26 4.08 -10.84 -11.37
N LYS A 27 2.83 -11.26 -11.63
CA LYS A 27 2.38 -12.64 -11.39
C LYS A 27 3.30 -13.66 -12.08
N LYS A 28 3.64 -13.44 -13.36
CA LYS A 28 4.55 -14.31 -14.13
C LYS A 28 5.95 -14.35 -13.52
N ILE A 29 6.48 -13.20 -13.10
CA ILE A 29 7.78 -13.11 -12.43
C ILE A 29 7.76 -13.90 -11.11
N ILE A 30 6.73 -13.71 -10.28
CA ILE A 30 6.60 -14.41 -8.99
C ILE A 30 6.51 -15.93 -9.17
N VAL A 31 5.77 -16.40 -10.19
CA VAL A 31 5.67 -17.83 -10.49
C VAL A 31 7.04 -18.40 -10.89
N LYS A 32 7.82 -17.67 -11.68
CA LYS A 32 9.09 -18.16 -12.22
C LYS A 32 10.27 -18.03 -11.25
N TYR A 33 10.32 -16.95 -10.47
CA TYR A 33 11.50 -16.57 -9.69
C TYR A 33 11.22 -16.37 -8.19
N GLY A 34 9.96 -16.50 -7.76
CA GLY A 34 9.55 -16.07 -6.43
C GLY A 34 9.48 -14.54 -6.30
N TRP A 35 9.36 -14.04 -5.07
CA TRP A 35 9.30 -12.60 -4.83
C TRP A 35 10.65 -11.93 -5.16
N PRO A 36 10.68 -10.89 -6.01
CA PRO A 36 11.90 -10.15 -6.32
C PRO A 36 12.48 -9.44 -5.08
N ILE A 37 13.43 -10.09 -4.42
CA ILE A 37 14.12 -9.52 -3.26
C ILE A 37 15.24 -8.57 -3.67
N ARG A 38 15.56 -7.64 -2.78
CA ARG A 38 16.65 -6.66 -2.94
C ARG A 38 17.97 -7.25 -3.43
N LYS A 39 18.34 -8.44 -2.97
CA LYS A 39 19.58 -9.13 -3.36
C LYS A 39 19.64 -9.44 -4.86
N LEU A 40 18.49 -9.65 -5.52
CA LEU A 40 18.40 -10.01 -6.93
C LEU A 40 18.21 -8.79 -7.84
N VAL A 41 17.44 -7.80 -7.38
CA VAL A 41 16.96 -6.70 -8.24
C VAL A 41 17.38 -5.31 -7.75
N GLY A 42 18.20 -5.24 -6.70
CA GLY A 42 18.59 -3.97 -6.08
C GLY A 42 17.43 -3.29 -5.34
N VAL A 43 17.71 -2.09 -4.82
CA VAL A 43 16.73 -1.29 -4.05
C VAL A 43 15.57 -0.84 -4.93
N GLU A 44 15.90 -0.36 -6.12
CA GLU A 44 14.92 0.19 -7.06
C GLU A 44 14.00 -0.91 -7.58
N GLY A 45 14.54 -2.09 -7.89
CA GLY A 45 13.74 -3.23 -8.34
C GLY A 45 12.80 -3.77 -7.26
N GLU A 46 13.25 -3.86 -6.00
CA GLU A 46 12.37 -4.26 -4.90
C GLU A 46 11.26 -3.22 -4.69
N THR A 47 11.60 -1.93 -4.75
CA THR A 47 10.64 -0.83 -4.61
C THR A 47 9.63 -0.83 -5.76
N ALA A 48 10.07 -1.03 -7.01
CA ALA A 48 9.20 -1.12 -8.18
C ALA A 48 8.26 -2.34 -8.10
N THR A 49 8.77 -3.49 -7.67
CA THR A 49 7.99 -4.70 -7.43
C THR A 49 6.91 -4.45 -6.38
N TRP A 50 7.28 -3.83 -5.27
CA TRP A 50 6.34 -3.45 -4.22
C TRP A 50 5.30 -2.44 -4.73
N LEU A 51 5.70 -1.44 -5.52
CA LEU A 51 4.77 -0.46 -6.10
C LEU A 51 3.71 -1.14 -6.98
N ILE A 52 4.09 -2.09 -7.81
CA ILE A 52 3.12 -2.86 -8.63
C ILE A 52 2.13 -3.59 -7.71
N ALA A 53 2.59 -4.29 -6.68
CA ALA A 53 1.70 -4.96 -5.72
C ALA A 53 0.81 -3.96 -4.95
N GLN A 54 1.36 -2.82 -4.56
CA GLN A 54 0.67 -1.73 -3.86
C GLN A 54 -0.47 -1.12 -4.69
N HIS A 55 -0.36 -1.16 -6.02
CA HIS A 55 -1.36 -0.64 -6.97
C HIS A 55 -2.27 -1.72 -7.59
N ALA A 56 -2.08 -3.00 -7.27
CA ALA A 56 -2.94 -4.10 -7.69
C ALA A 56 -4.30 -4.14 -6.95
N ASP A 57 -4.95 -2.99 -6.74
CA ASP A 57 -6.19 -2.87 -5.94
C ASP A 57 -7.39 -3.60 -6.52
N HIS A 58 -7.35 -3.89 -7.83
CA HIS A 58 -8.35 -4.68 -8.52
C HIS A 58 -8.25 -6.19 -8.18
N ASP A 59 -7.15 -6.64 -7.58
CA ASP A 59 -6.88 -8.03 -7.22
C ASP A 59 -6.35 -8.12 -5.78
N VAL A 60 -7.25 -7.98 -4.82
CA VAL A 60 -6.93 -7.99 -3.38
C VAL A 60 -6.29 -9.31 -2.96
N SER A 61 -6.72 -10.44 -3.52
CA SER A 61 -6.14 -11.76 -3.26
C SER A 61 -4.67 -11.82 -3.68
N PHE A 62 -4.33 -11.20 -4.81
CA PHE A 62 -2.93 -11.05 -5.22
C PHE A 62 -2.14 -10.14 -4.28
N GLN A 63 -2.71 -9.02 -3.81
CA GLN A 63 -2.05 -8.17 -2.82
C GLN A 63 -1.74 -8.93 -1.53
N GLU A 64 -2.66 -9.77 -1.04
CA GLU A 64 -2.44 -10.65 0.12
C GLU A 64 -1.30 -11.64 -0.12
N LYS A 65 -1.27 -12.28 -1.29
CA LYS A 65 -0.19 -13.19 -1.67
C LYS A 65 1.16 -12.48 -1.67
N CYS A 66 1.26 -11.29 -2.27
CA CYS A 66 2.46 -10.48 -2.28
C CYS A 66 2.90 -10.10 -0.86
N LEU A 67 1.95 -9.70 0.00
CA LEU A 67 2.24 -9.37 1.40
C LEU A 67 2.83 -10.56 2.18
N LYS A 68 2.28 -11.77 1.98
CA LYS A 68 2.83 -12.99 2.58
C LYS A 68 4.26 -13.26 2.09
N LEU A 69 4.47 -13.19 0.77
CA LEU A 69 5.79 -13.39 0.18
C LEU A 69 6.83 -12.38 0.68
N MET A 70 6.45 -11.10 0.81
CA MET A 70 7.33 -10.07 1.38
C MET A 70 7.75 -10.40 2.82
N ALA A 71 6.81 -10.90 3.64
CA ALA A 71 7.10 -11.28 5.02
C ALA A 71 8.05 -12.48 5.09
N GLU A 72 7.87 -13.48 4.23
CA GLU A 72 8.74 -14.67 4.12
C GLU A 72 10.16 -14.31 3.64
N ASN A 73 10.29 -13.26 2.84
CA ASN A 73 11.54 -12.86 2.21
C ASN A 73 12.25 -11.70 2.92
N ASN A 74 11.82 -11.33 4.13
CA ASN A 74 12.40 -10.24 4.93
C ASN A 74 12.47 -8.89 4.19
N SER A 75 11.47 -8.58 3.36
CA SER A 75 11.36 -7.25 2.73
C SER A 75 11.26 -6.14 3.79
N PRO A 76 11.60 -4.89 3.44
CA PRO A 76 11.57 -3.78 4.39
C PRO A 76 10.24 -3.64 5.13
N LYS A 77 10.30 -3.56 6.46
CA LYS A 77 9.11 -3.53 7.33
C LYS A 77 8.16 -2.37 6.99
N ASN A 78 8.68 -1.19 6.65
CA ASN A 78 7.88 -0.04 6.26
C ASN A 78 7.02 -0.34 5.01
N LEU A 79 7.58 -1.04 4.01
CA LEU A 79 6.85 -1.43 2.80
C LEU A 79 5.77 -2.47 3.12
N ILE A 80 6.08 -3.44 3.99
CA ILE A 80 5.11 -4.42 4.51
C ILE A 80 3.95 -3.70 5.22
N ALA A 81 4.24 -2.71 6.06
CA ALA A 81 3.22 -1.95 6.79
C ALA A 81 2.28 -1.18 5.86
N MET A 82 2.82 -0.54 4.82
CA MET A 82 2.03 0.19 3.83
C MET A 82 1.13 -0.74 3.01
N LEU A 83 1.66 -1.88 2.54
CA LEU A 83 0.86 -2.86 1.80
C LEU A 83 -0.19 -3.52 2.70
N THR A 84 0.14 -3.79 3.97
CA THR A 84 -0.80 -4.31 4.97
C THR A 84 -2.01 -3.40 5.10
N ASP A 85 -1.80 -2.10 5.29
CA ASP A 85 -2.90 -1.15 5.39
C ASP A 85 -3.70 -1.08 4.09
N ARG A 86 -3.05 -1.14 2.92
CA ARG A 86 -3.75 -1.14 1.63
C ARG A 86 -4.70 -2.32 1.50
N VAL A 87 -4.20 -3.53 1.77
CA VAL A 87 -4.99 -4.77 1.76
C VAL A 87 -6.17 -4.64 2.70
N LEU A 88 -5.95 -4.18 3.95
CA LEU A 88 -7.03 -4.01 4.93
C LEU A 88 -8.10 -3.04 4.45
N ILE A 89 -7.72 -1.89 3.90
CA ILE A 89 -8.67 -0.91 3.38
C ILE A 89 -9.45 -1.47 2.18
N ASN A 90 -8.79 -2.17 1.25
CA ASN A 90 -9.46 -2.78 0.09
C ASN A 90 -10.42 -3.91 0.52
N GLN A 91 -10.18 -4.53 1.69
CA GLN A 91 -11.10 -5.48 2.32
C GLN A 91 -12.22 -4.82 3.15
N GLY A 92 -12.29 -3.48 3.19
CA GLY A 92 -13.26 -2.75 4.02
C GLY A 92 -12.95 -2.79 5.52
N LYS A 93 -11.75 -3.22 5.91
CA LYS A 93 -11.29 -3.27 7.31
C LYS A 93 -10.58 -1.98 7.69
N LYS A 94 -10.44 -1.75 8.99
CA LYS A 94 -9.62 -0.64 9.52
C LYS A 94 -8.13 -0.94 9.33
N GLN A 95 -7.35 0.08 9.02
CA GLN A 95 -5.90 -0.04 8.83
C GLN A 95 -5.14 -0.13 10.17
N LYS A 96 -3.93 -0.67 10.16
CA LYS A 96 -3.08 -0.91 11.34
C LYS A 96 -2.09 0.22 11.61
N PHE A 97 -1.51 0.78 10.55
CA PHE A 97 -0.40 1.72 10.63
C PHE A 97 -0.76 3.14 10.22
N GLY A 98 -1.93 3.39 9.64
CA GLY A 98 -2.36 4.75 9.31
C GLY A 98 -1.69 5.30 8.04
N THR A 99 -1.36 4.44 7.07
CA THR A 99 -0.66 4.84 5.84
C THR A 99 -1.60 5.26 4.71
N GLN A 100 -2.88 4.88 4.78
CA GLN A 100 -3.86 5.12 3.72
C GLN A 100 -4.75 6.33 4.05
N PHE A 101 -4.88 7.22 3.06
CA PHE A 101 -5.67 8.45 3.12
C PHE A 101 -6.66 8.47 1.96
N TYR A 102 -7.70 9.29 2.09
CA TYR A 102 -8.60 9.62 1.00
C TYR A 102 -8.89 11.11 1.03
N GLN A 103 -9.32 11.66 -0.10
CA GLN A 103 -9.83 13.03 -0.16
C GLN A 103 -11.34 12.97 0.08
N ASP A 104 -11.83 13.76 1.05
CA ASP A 104 -13.25 13.87 1.32
C ASP A 104 -13.97 14.77 0.30
N ASP A 105 -15.27 14.98 0.53
CA ASP A 105 -16.13 15.78 -0.37
C ASP A 105 -15.75 17.28 -0.42
N PHE A 106 -15.00 17.75 0.58
CA PHE A 106 -14.51 19.13 0.66
C PHE A 106 -13.09 19.27 0.10
N GLY A 107 -12.54 18.20 -0.46
CA GLY A 107 -11.20 18.20 -0.99
C GLY A 107 -10.12 18.02 0.08
N ILE A 108 -10.47 17.71 1.33
CA ILE A 108 -9.53 17.58 2.44
C ILE A 108 -8.96 16.16 2.48
N VAL A 109 -7.64 16.04 2.58
CA VAL A 109 -6.96 14.76 2.76
C VAL A 109 -7.11 14.29 4.21
N VAL A 110 -7.84 13.19 4.38
CA VAL A 110 -8.17 12.60 5.69
C VAL A 110 -7.74 11.14 5.77
N PRO A 111 -7.27 10.65 6.93
CA PRO A 111 -6.86 9.27 7.08
C PRO A 111 -8.06 8.33 7.03
N ARG A 112 -7.86 7.12 6.48
CA ARG A 112 -8.82 6.03 6.62
C ARG A 112 -8.89 5.56 8.10
N PRO A 113 -10.00 4.95 8.55
CA PRO A 113 -10.14 4.48 9.93
C PRO A 113 -9.02 3.56 10.40
N ILE A 114 -8.42 3.86 11.56
CA ILE A 114 -7.26 3.15 12.12
C ILE A 114 -7.70 2.36 13.35
N ILE A 115 -7.19 1.14 13.54
CA ILE A 115 -7.37 0.40 14.80
C ILE A 115 -6.47 0.98 15.89
N ASP A 116 -6.95 0.96 17.14
CA ASP A 116 -6.15 1.25 18.35
C ASP A 116 -5.19 2.43 18.16
N GLN A 117 -5.77 3.63 18.05
CA GLN A 117 -5.03 4.85 17.79
C GLN A 117 -4.07 5.21 18.93
N LYS A 118 -4.39 4.80 20.17
CA LYS A 118 -3.57 5.03 21.37
C LYS A 118 -2.18 4.38 21.26
N ASN A 119 -2.08 3.19 20.66
CA ASN A 119 -0.80 2.50 20.48
C ASN A 119 -0.23 2.62 19.06
N LEU A 120 -0.76 3.51 18.23
CA LEU A 120 -0.39 3.63 16.82
C LEU A 120 1.11 3.91 16.64
N ASP A 121 1.64 4.93 17.32
CA ASP A 121 3.05 5.31 17.13
C ASP A 121 4.02 4.26 17.66
N LYS A 122 3.64 3.53 18.72
CA LYS A 122 4.40 2.36 19.19
C LYS A 122 4.47 1.26 18.12
N ARG A 123 3.40 1.04 17.35
CA ARG A 123 3.42 0.10 16.21
C ARG A 123 4.23 0.65 15.03
N ARG A 124 4.05 1.92 14.69
CA ARG A 124 4.74 2.60 13.58
C ARG A 124 6.26 2.58 13.76
N SER A 125 6.75 2.91 14.94
CA SER A 125 8.18 2.89 15.27
C SER A 125 8.83 1.51 15.04
N LYS A 126 8.17 0.41 15.44
CA LYS A 126 8.65 -0.96 15.22
C LYS A 126 8.80 -1.36 13.74
N TYR A 127 8.12 -0.62 12.86
CA TYR A 127 8.13 -0.83 11.41
C TYR A 127 8.93 0.25 10.66
N GLY A 128 9.66 1.11 11.37
CA GLY A 128 10.46 2.18 10.76
C GLY A 128 9.62 3.30 10.15
N LEU A 129 8.38 3.49 10.61
CA LEU A 129 7.51 4.58 10.20
C LEU A 129 7.63 5.74 11.21
N ILE A 130 7.67 6.97 10.69
CA ILE A 130 7.63 8.20 11.48
C ILE A 130 6.33 8.32 12.31
N PRO A 131 6.24 9.17 13.35
CA PRO A 131 4.99 9.40 14.08
C PRO A 131 3.81 9.74 13.17
N PHE A 132 2.61 9.29 13.55
CA PHE A 132 1.42 9.42 12.69
C PHE A 132 1.05 10.88 12.41
N GLU A 133 1.11 11.76 13.40
CA GLU A 133 0.77 13.18 13.19
C GLU A 133 1.76 13.89 12.26
N GLU A 134 3.04 13.51 12.27
CA GLU A 134 4.02 14.03 11.31
C GLU A 134 3.70 13.54 9.89
N TYR A 135 3.42 12.24 9.75
CA TYR A 135 3.00 11.67 8.47
C TYR A 135 1.70 12.28 7.94
N ARG A 136 0.73 12.52 8.82
CA ARG A 136 -0.54 13.18 8.49
C ARG A 136 -0.29 14.58 7.92
N LYS A 137 0.57 15.38 8.54
CA LYS A 137 0.95 16.71 8.03
C LYS A 137 1.58 16.63 6.64
N ILE A 138 2.49 15.67 6.42
CA ILE A 138 3.10 15.43 5.09
C ILE A 138 2.04 15.07 4.05
N MET A 139 1.08 14.20 4.40
CA MET A 139 0.02 13.80 3.48
C MET A 139 -0.94 14.94 3.16
N GLN A 140 -1.16 15.86 4.11
CA GLN A 140 -2.04 17.03 3.95
C GLN A 140 -1.34 18.22 3.26
N SER A 141 -0.01 18.27 3.25
CA SER A 141 0.75 19.34 2.58
C SER A 141 1.02 19.09 1.10
N LYS A 142 0.86 17.84 0.63
CA LYS A 142 0.93 17.48 -0.79
C LYS A 142 -0.30 18.02 -1.53
N LYS A 143 -0.18 19.23 -2.07
CA LYS A 143 -1.13 19.81 -3.04
C LYS A 143 -0.97 19.19 -4.42
#